data_AF-A0A840U8A1-F1
#
_entry.id   AF-A0A840U8A1-F1
#
_cell.length_a   1.000
_cell.length_b   1.000
_cell.length_c   1.000
_cell.angle_alpha   90.00
_cell.angle_beta   90.00
_cell.angle_gamma   90.00
#
_symmetry.space_group_name_H-M   'P 1'
#
loop_
_entity.id
_entity.type
_entity.pdbx_description
1 polymer ?
#
loop_
_entity_poly.entity_id
_entity_poly.type
_entity_poly.pdbx_seq_one_letter_code
_entity_poly.pdbx_strand_id
1 'polypeptide(L)'
;MSAPTMSTDQMLAALRVRALRVCSLSLEINVRGIAQAFVDVYGHTHSMYADLRPADTVFPENGEPRPEIANLNLRFYAYDFHDHEEQQEDMQEQADAADQYIAYLELLLAKGQPVTVADVGSEAA
;
A
#
# COMPACT_ATOMS: atom_id res chain seq x y z
N MET A 1 16.90 11.01 -26.36
CA MET A 1 15.74 10.20 -26.80
C MET A 1 14.78 10.19 -25.62
N SER A 2 13.63 10.86 -25.73
CA SER A 2 12.62 10.83 -24.66
C SER A 2 11.98 9.44 -24.65
N ALA A 3 11.79 8.86 -23.47
CA ALA A 3 11.13 7.56 -23.31
C ALA A 3 9.70 7.62 -23.89
N PRO A 4 9.17 6.53 -24.47
CA PRO A 4 7.80 6.52 -24.97
C PRO A 4 6.80 6.76 -23.84
N THR A 5 5.96 7.77 -23.99
CA THR A 5 4.86 8.11 -23.08
C THR A 5 3.86 6.95 -23.01
N MET A 6 3.58 6.42 -21.82
CA MET A 6 2.56 5.37 -21.62
C MET A 6 1.16 5.96 -21.77
N SER A 7 0.21 5.17 -22.30
CA SER A 7 -1.19 5.57 -22.29
C SER A 7 -1.82 5.44 -20.91
N THR A 8 -2.90 6.19 -20.63
CA THR A 8 -3.67 6.09 -19.39
C THR A 8 -4.06 4.65 -19.04
N ASP A 9 -4.55 3.87 -20.00
CA ASP A 9 -4.93 2.48 -19.76
C ASP A 9 -3.74 1.60 -19.35
N GLN A 10 -2.57 1.84 -19.95
CA GLN A 10 -1.35 1.11 -19.58
C GLN A 10 -0.88 1.48 -18.17
N MET A 11 -0.95 2.77 -17.80
CA MET A 11 -0.63 3.23 -16.44
C MET A 11 -1.58 2.63 -15.40
N LEU A 12 -2.89 2.66 -15.66
CA LEU A 12 -3.90 2.06 -14.79
C LEU A 12 -3.74 0.55 -14.67
N ALA A 13 -3.44 -0.14 -15.77
CA ALA A 13 -3.14 -1.57 -15.74
C ALA A 13 -1.91 -1.88 -14.88
N ALA A 14 -0.86 -1.07 -14.98
CA ALA A 14 0.36 -1.22 -14.19
C ALA A 14 0.11 -1.00 -12.68
N LEU A 15 -0.74 -0.05 -12.30
CA LEU A 15 -1.15 0.14 -10.90
C LEU A 15 -2.00 -1.03 -10.39
N ARG A 16 -2.91 -1.58 -11.21
CA ARG A 16 -3.74 -2.74 -10.83
C ARG A 16 -2.90 -4.00 -10.58
N VAL A 17 -1.83 -4.21 -11.37
CA VAL A 17 -0.89 -5.33 -11.12
C VAL A 17 -0.22 -5.19 -9.76
N ARG A 18 0.22 -3.98 -9.39
CA ARG A 18 0.80 -3.69 -8.07
C ARG A 18 -0.22 -3.88 -6.96
N ALA A 19 -1.45 -3.40 -7.14
CA ALA A 19 -2.54 -3.59 -6.19
C ALA A 19 -2.79 -5.10 -5.90
N LEU A 20 -2.85 -5.93 -6.94
CA LEU A 20 -2.97 -7.38 -6.78
C LEU A 20 -1.78 -8.00 -6.03
N ARG A 21 -0.56 -7.50 -6.28
CA ARG A 21 0.63 -7.94 -5.55
C ARG A 21 0.55 -7.56 -4.07
N VAL A 22 0.11 -6.34 -3.75
CA VAL A 22 -0.14 -5.89 -2.36
C VAL A 22 -1.17 -6.80 -1.70
N CYS A 23 -2.31 -7.08 -2.32
CA CYS A 23 -3.31 -8.01 -1.78
C CYS A 23 -2.71 -9.38 -1.43
N SER A 24 -1.90 -9.94 -2.35
CA SER A 24 -1.27 -11.25 -2.16
C SER A 24 -0.28 -11.25 -0.98
N LEU A 25 0.57 -10.22 -0.89
CA LEU A 25 1.58 -10.13 0.16
C LEU A 25 0.95 -9.86 1.53
N SER A 26 -0.07 -8.99 1.59
CA SER A 26 -0.83 -8.73 2.81
C SER A 26 -1.49 -9.99 3.36
N LEU A 27 -2.08 -10.82 2.48
CA LEU A 27 -2.63 -12.12 2.90
C LEU A 27 -1.55 -13.03 3.48
N GLU A 28 -0.38 -13.10 2.84
CA GLU A 28 0.72 -13.95 3.32
C GLU A 28 1.27 -13.49 4.67
N ILE A 29 1.42 -12.19 4.88
CA ILE A 29 1.82 -11.59 6.16
C ILE A 29 0.85 -11.97 7.28
N ASN A 30 -0.45 -11.88 7.03
CA ASN A 30 -1.49 -12.28 7.98
C ASN A 30 -1.43 -13.78 8.30
N VAL A 31 -1.31 -14.63 7.28
CA VAL A 31 -1.22 -16.10 7.45
C VAL A 31 -0.01 -16.48 8.31
N ARG A 32 1.10 -15.78 8.16
CA ARG A 32 2.33 -16.01 8.94
C ARG A 32 2.32 -15.34 10.32
N GLY A 33 1.30 -14.55 10.64
CA GLY A 33 1.21 -13.82 11.91
C GLY A 33 2.32 -12.77 12.10
N ILE A 34 2.83 -12.21 11.00
CA ILE A 34 3.93 -11.23 11.04
C ILE A 34 3.42 -9.85 11.48
N ALA A 35 2.26 -9.46 10.95
CA ALA A 35 1.60 -8.18 11.23
C ALA A 35 0.11 -8.33 10.88
N GLN A 36 -0.71 -7.34 11.25
CA GLN A 36 -2.10 -7.24 10.78
C GLN A 36 -2.11 -6.38 9.50
N ALA A 37 -2.30 -7.00 8.35
CA ALA A 37 -2.35 -6.31 7.06
C ALA A 37 -3.79 -6.23 6.54
N PHE A 38 -4.36 -5.04 6.42
CA PHE A 38 -5.69 -4.86 5.85
C PHE A 38 -5.59 -4.28 4.45
N VAL A 39 -6.55 -4.67 3.60
CA VAL A 39 -6.68 -4.15 2.25
C VAL A 39 -8.17 -3.95 1.97
N ASP A 40 -8.54 -2.71 1.68
CA ASP A 40 -9.89 -2.32 1.31
C ASP A 40 -9.91 -1.82 -0.13
N VAL A 41 -10.82 -2.36 -0.94
CA VAL A 41 -11.04 -1.93 -2.32
C VAL A 41 -12.40 -1.24 -2.39
N TYR A 42 -12.42 0.06 -2.68
CA TYR A 42 -13.62 0.89 -2.64
C TYR A 42 -14.25 1.10 -4.02
N GLY A 43 -15.59 1.32 -4.00
CA GLY A 43 -16.30 2.13 -4.99
C GLY A 43 -16.22 1.69 -6.46
N HIS A 44 -16.40 0.39 -6.74
CA HIS A 44 -16.29 -0.17 -8.11
C HIS A 44 -14.86 -0.09 -8.69
N THR A 45 -13.84 -0.42 -7.89
CA THR A 45 -12.41 -0.52 -8.29
C THR A 45 -11.75 0.82 -8.62
N HIS A 46 -12.24 1.92 -8.05
CA HIS A 46 -11.63 3.24 -8.24
C HIS A 46 -10.47 3.52 -7.30
N SER A 47 -10.40 2.84 -6.16
CA SER A 47 -9.24 2.97 -5.27
C SER A 47 -9.01 1.72 -4.44
N MET A 48 -7.79 1.60 -3.93
CA MET A 48 -7.39 0.61 -2.94
C MET A 48 -6.67 1.33 -1.80
N TYR A 49 -7.12 1.06 -0.59
CA TYR A 49 -6.39 1.42 0.62
C TYR A 49 -5.80 0.15 1.23
N ALA A 50 -4.56 0.23 1.70
CA ALA A 50 -3.94 -0.83 2.47
C ALA A 50 -3.25 -0.21 3.69
N ASP A 51 -3.37 -0.85 4.84
CA ASP A 51 -2.63 -0.47 6.04
C ASP A 51 -2.04 -1.70 6.73
N LEU A 52 -0.93 -1.47 7.41
CA LEU A 52 -0.19 -2.47 8.14
C LEU A 52 -0.08 -2.03 9.59
N ARG A 53 -0.49 -2.90 10.51
CA ARG A 53 -0.44 -2.66 11.94
C ARG A 53 0.35 -3.77 12.64
N PRO A 54 0.90 -3.50 13.84
CA PRO A 54 1.54 -4.55 14.62
C PRO A 54 0.65 -5.77 14.85
N ALA A 55 1.26 -6.96 14.90
CA ALA A 55 0.58 -8.24 15.09
C ALA A 55 -0.26 -8.28 16.38
N ASP A 56 0.22 -7.62 17.43
CA ASP A 56 -0.40 -7.52 18.76
C ASP A 56 -1.27 -6.26 18.94
N THR A 57 -1.60 -5.56 17.86
CA THR A 57 -2.54 -4.43 17.92
C THR A 57 -3.90 -4.89 18.43
N VAL A 58 -4.34 -4.31 19.54
CA VAL A 58 -5.69 -4.52 20.08
C VAL A 58 -6.60 -3.42 19.53
N PHE A 59 -7.85 -3.78 19.20
CA PHE A 59 -8.86 -2.81 18.80
C PHE A 59 -9.39 -2.09 20.05
N PRO A 60 -9.08 -0.79 20.24
CA PRO A 60 -9.56 -0.09 21.41
C PRO A 60 -11.04 0.30 21.22
N GLU A 61 -11.88 0.03 22.22
CA GLU A 61 -13.32 0.38 22.19
C GLU A 61 -13.56 1.90 22.27
N ASN A 62 -12.54 2.67 22.69
CA ASN A 62 -12.65 4.10 22.97
C ASN A 62 -12.31 5.02 21.78
N GLY A 63 -12.04 4.45 20.59
CA GLY A 63 -11.77 5.22 19.38
C GLY A 63 -10.38 5.86 19.30
N GLU A 64 -9.42 5.45 20.13
CA GLU A 64 -8.04 5.92 20.05
C GLU A 64 -7.37 5.56 18.70
N PRO A 65 -6.45 6.42 18.19
CA PRO A 65 -5.66 6.12 17.00
C PRO A 65 -4.88 4.83 17.18
N ARG A 66 -4.89 3.98 16.16
CA ARG A 66 -4.19 2.69 16.20
C ARG A 66 -2.75 2.88 15.73
N PRO A 67 -1.78 2.18 16.34
CA PRO A 67 -0.42 2.19 15.83
C PRO A 67 -0.41 1.58 14.43
N GLU A 68 0.13 2.33 13.49
CA GLU A 68 0.28 1.95 12.09
C GLU A 68 1.76 1.94 11.74
N ILE A 69 2.17 0.92 10.99
CA ILE A 69 3.56 0.73 10.52
C ILE A 69 3.72 1.38 9.15
N ALA A 70 2.74 1.17 8.26
CA ALA A 70 2.74 1.70 6.90
C ALA A 70 1.33 1.70 6.32
N ASN A 71 1.04 2.64 5.43
CA ASN A 71 -0.16 2.63 4.61
C ASN A 71 0.16 2.89 3.13
N LEU A 72 -0.82 2.58 2.28
CA LEU A 72 -0.82 2.85 0.86
C LEU A 72 -2.24 3.22 0.42
N ASN A 73 -2.36 4.25 -0.41
CA ASN A 73 -3.61 4.60 -1.08
C ASN A 73 -3.35 4.70 -2.59
N LEU A 74 -3.99 3.82 -3.36
CA LEU A 74 -3.95 3.82 -4.81
C LEU A 74 -5.29 4.27 -5.38
N ARG A 75 -5.24 5.14 -6.39
CA ARG A 75 -6.37 5.65 -7.18
C ARG A 75 -6.24 5.13 -8.61
N PHE A 76 -7.28 4.45 -9.08
CA PHE A 76 -7.36 3.81 -10.40
C PHE A 76 -8.25 4.59 -11.38
N TYR A 77 -8.20 5.91 -11.31
CA TYR A 77 -8.96 6.78 -12.20
C TYR A 77 -8.14 8.03 -12.56
N ALA A 78 -8.50 8.64 -13.68
CA ALA A 78 -7.81 9.80 -14.24
C ALA A 78 -8.72 11.03 -14.40
N TYR A 79 -9.96 10.97 -13.89
CA TYR A 79 -11.00 11.97 -14.16
C TYR A 79 -10.71 13.36 -13.57
N ASP A 80 -9.76 13.48 -12.65
CA ASP A 80 -9.47 14.72 -11.94
C ASP A 80 -8.39 15.58 -12.62
N PHE A 81 -7.73 15.10 -13.69
CA PHE A 81 -6.58 15.78 -14.29
C PHE A 81 -6.96 16.63 -15.50
N HIS A 82 -6.35 17.82 -15.58
CA HIS A 82 -6.58 18.78 -16.67
C HIS A 82 -5.58 18.66 -17.81
N ASP A 83 -4.43 18.02 -17.57
CA ASP A 83 -3.40 17.73 -18.58
C ASP A 83 -2.79 16.33 -18.40
N HIS A 84 -2.27 15.76 -19.49
CA HIS A 84 -1.71 14.41 -19.52
C HIS A 84 -0.36 14.29 -18.81
N GLU A 85 0.43 15.37 -18.74
CA GLU A 85 1.72 15.35 -18.03
C GLU A 85 1.49 15.22 -16.51
N GLU A 86 0.61 16.04 -15.95
CA GLU A 86 0.19 15.98 -14.54
C GLU A 86 -0.38 14.61 -14.18
N GLN A 87 -1.23 14.06 -15.05
CA GLN A 87 -1.76 12.71 -14.88
C GLN A 87 -0.65 11.65 -14.85
N GLN A 88 0.34 11.76 -15.73
CA GLN A 88 1.43 10.81 -15.80
C GLN A 88 2.34 10.90 -14.57
N GLU A 89 2.63 12.12 -14.09
CA GLU A 89 3.39 12.35 -12.86
C GLU A 89 2.68 11.72 -11.66
N ASP A 90 1.40 12.00 -11.44
CA ASP A 90 0.63 11.41 -10.32
C ASP A 90 0.60 9.87 -10.40
N MET A 91 0.37 9.32 -11.60
CA MET A 91 0.35 7.87 -11.79
C MET A 91 1.72 7.23 -11.53
N GLN A 92 2.81 7.93 -11.87
CA GLN A 92 4.16 7.48 -11.58
C GLN A 92 4.45 7.53 -10.08
N GLU A 93 4.07 8.60 -9.39
CA GLU A 93 4.20 8.71 -7.92
C GLU A 93 3.44 7.58 -7.22
N GLN A 94 2.23 7.27 -7.68
CA GLN A 94 1.46 6.15 -7.16
C GLN A 94 2.14 4.79 -7.43
N ALA A 95 2.77 4.62 -8.59
CA ALA A 95 3.49 3.40 -8.92
C ALA A 95 4.72 3.22 -8.00
N ASP A 96 5.48 4.29 -7.79
CA ASP A 96 6.66 4.31 -6.91
C ASP A 96 6.28 4.05 -5.45
N ALA A 97 5.19 4.66 -4.97
CA ALA A 97 4.65 4.42 -3.64
C ALA A 97 4.22 2.94 -3.46
N ALA A 98 3.56 2.35 -4.46
CA ALA A 98 3.19 0.94 -4.39
C ALA A 98 4.41 0.02 -4.43
N ASP A 99 5.42 0.33 -5.24
CA ASP A 99 6.65 -0.46 -5.33
C ASP A 99 7.45 -0.39 -4.01
N GLN A 100 7.51 0.78 -3.37
CA GLN A 100 8.10 0.93 -2.04
C GLN A 100 7.34 0.14 -0.98
N TYR A 101 6.00 0.18 -1.01
CA TYR A 101 5.16 -0.58 -0.10
C TYR A 101 5.35 -2.10 -0.31
N ILE A 102 5.36 -2.58 -1.55
CA ILE A 102 5.63 -3.97 -1.90
C ILE A 102 6.99 -4.42 -1.37
N ALA A 103 8.04 -3.64 -1.60
CA ALA A 103 9.38 -3.95 -1.11
C ALA A 103 9.42 -4.04 0.43
N TYR A 104 8.65 -3.18 1.12
CA TYR A 104 8.52 -3.25 2.56
C TYR A 104 7.82 -4.53 3.04
N LEU A 105 6.71 -4.93 2.40
CA LEU A 105 6.03 -6.20 2.72
C LEU A 105 6.95 -7.41 2.48
N GLU A 106 7.69 -7.41 1.37
CA GLU A 106 8.66 -8.47 1.06
C GLU A 106 9.80 -8.53 2.09
N LEU A 107 10.28 -7.39 2.57
CA LEU A 107 11.25 -7.31 3.65
C LEU A 107 10.71 -7.93 4.95
N LEU A 108 9.46 -7.64 5.31
CA LEU A 108 8.82 -8.23 6.49
C LEU A 108 8.67 -9.74 6.36
N LEU A 109 8.24 -10.24 5.19
CA LEU A 109 8.15 -11.67 4.90
C LEU A 109 9.52 -12.36 4.97
N ALA A 110 10.58 -11.70 4.49
CA ALA A 110 11.94 -12.20 4.57
C ALA A 110 12.46 -12.27 6.01
N LYS A 111 12.15 -11.28 6.86
CA LYS A 111 12.47 -11.31 8.28
C LYS A 111 11.71 -12.42 9.02
N GLY A 112 10.44 -12.63 8.67
CA GLY A 112 9.62 -13.72 9.20
C GLY A 112 9.32 -13.64 10.69
N GLN A 113 9.56 -12.49 11.33
CA GLN A 113 9.33 -12.26 12.76
C GLN A 113 8.12 -11.34 12.94
N PRO A 114 7.27 -11.57 13.96
CA PRO A 114 6.19 -10.65 14.29
C PRO A 114 6.71 -9.25 14.58
N VAL A 115 6.03 -8.24 14.03
CA VAL A 115 6.22 -6.82 14.39
C VAL A 115 5.19 -6.47 15.46
N THR A 116 5.64 -5.92 16.57
CA THR A 116 4.83 -5.61 17.75
C THR A 116 4.73 -4.11 18.00
N VAL A 117 3.78 -3.68 18.83
CA VAL A 117 3.63 -2.26 19.21
C VAL A 117 4.91 -1.72 19.85
N ALA A 118 5.65 -2.57 20.58
CA ALA A 118 6.93 -2.20 21.18
C ALA A 118 7.98 -1.83 20.13
N ASP A 119 7.99 -2.52 18.98
CA ASP A 119 8.92 -2.24 17.88
C ASP A 119 8.65 -0.86 17.27
N VAL A 120 7.36 -0.51 17.10
CA VAL A 120 6.93 0.80 16.56
C VAL A 120 7.28 1.95 17.51
N GLY A 121 7.14 1.73 18.82
CA GLY A 121 7.48 2.73 19.84
C GLY A 121 8.99 2.93 20.06
N SER A 122 9.82 2.00 19.60
CA SER A 122 11.28 2.04 19.80
C SER A 122 12.03 2.94 18.82
N GLU A 123 11.42 3.29 17.68
CA GLU A 123 12.00 4.21 16.69
C GLU A 123 11.74 5.70 17.00
N ALA A 124 11.00 6.00 18.07
CA ALA A 124 10.66 7.36 18.51
C ALA A 124 11.41 7.84 19.77
N ALA A 125 12.41 7.08 20.27
CA ALA A 125 13.17 7.37 21.50
C ALA A 125 14.65 7.68 21.23
#